data_AF-A0A5J4R7N1-F1
#
_entry.id   AF-A0A5J4R7N1-F1
#
_cell.length_a   1.000
_cell.length_b   1.000
_cell.length_c   1.000
_cell.angle_alpha   90.00
_cell.angle_beta   90.00
_cell.angle_gamma   90.00
#
_symmetry.space_group_name_H-M   'P 1'
#
loop_
_entity.id
_entity.type
_entity.pdbx_description
1 polymer ?
#
loop_
_entity_poly.entity_id
_entity_poly.type
_entity_poly.pdbx_seq_one_letter_code
_entity_poly.pdbx_strand_id
1 'polypeptide(L)' 'MSKVNKVIWITPPMFLNINSKESQISGGHKCSYCQGNGFFWQVKEDIKERFKEACPVCGGSGKLQATITIEWLPEKNIQV' A
#
# COMPACT_ATOMS: atom_id res chain seq x y z
N MET A 1 -12.59 -3.98 -18.99
CA MET A 1 -11.72 -3.17 -18.10
C MET A 1 -10.28 -3.42 -18.44
N SER A 2 -9.49 -2.39 -18.70
CA SER A 2 -8.03 -2.53 -18.87
C SER A 2 -7.38 -2.84 -17.51
N LYS A 3 -6.38 -3.72 -17.51
CA LYS A 3 -5.51 -3.97 -16.35
C LYS A 3 -4.19 -3.27 -16.62
N VAL A 4 -3.75 -2.42 -15.71
CA VAL A 4 -2.41 -1.80 -15.77
C VAL A 4 -1.48 -2.65 -14.93
N ASN A 5 -0.55 -3.33 -15.58
CA ASN A 5 0.52 -4.07 -14.90
C ASN A 5 1.69 -3.10 -14.67
N LYS A 6 2.18 -3.03 -13.44
CA LYS A 6 3.40 -2.28 -13.09
C LYS A 6 4.51 -3.29 -12.82
N VAL A 7 5.64 -3.12 -13.46
CA VAL A 7 6.84 -3.96 -13.29
C VAL A 7 7.98 -3.06 -12.84
N ILE A 8 8.74 -3.50 -11.84
CA ILE A 8 9.94 -2.82 -11.37
C ILE A 8 11.14 -3.70 -11.76
N TRP A 9 12.06 -3.13 -12.53
CA TRP A 9 13.35 -3.74 -12.81
C TRP A 9 14.33 -3.31 -11.72
N ILE A 10 15.00 -4.28 -11.10
CA ILE A 10 15.96 -4.04 -10.02
C ILE A 10 17.36 -4.12 -10.60
N THR A 11 18.08 -2.99 -10.54
CA THR A 11 19.48 -2.87 -10.98
C THR A 11 20.26 -2.14 -9.90
N PRO A 12 21.44 -2.63 -9.49
CA PRO A 12 22.27 -1.93 -8.50
C PRO A 12 22.54 -0.48 -8.95
N PRO A 13 22.38 0.52 -8.08
CA PRO A 13 22.69 1.90 -8.41
C PRO A 13 24.19 2.07 -8.62
N MET A 14 24.57 3.05 -9.44
CA MET A 14 25.97 3.33 -9.78
C MET A 14 26.83 3.68 -8.55
N PHE A 15 26.22 4.27 -7.52
CA PHE A 15 26.88 4.62 -6.27
C PHE A 15 26.14 3.97 -5.10
N LEU A 16 26.74 2.92 -4.53
CA LEU A 16 26.25 2.24 -3.33
C LEU A 16 27.00 2.74 -2.10
N ASN A 17 26.26 3.02 -1.03
CA ASN A 17 26.77 3.26 0.31
C ASN A 17 26.36 2.10 1.24
N ILE A 18 26.97 2.05 2.43
CA ILE A 18 26.76 0.98 3.42
C ILE A 18 25.26 0.79 3.80
N ASN A 19 24.42 1.82 3.64
CA ASN A 19 22.99 1.78 3.92
C ASN A 19 22.13 2.25 2.72
N SER A 20 22.50 1.87 1.49
CA SER A 20 21.71 2.25 0.32
C SER A 20 20.29 1.64 0.37
N LYS A 21 19.30 2.51 0.52
CA LYS A 21 17.87 2.19 0.49
C LYS A 21 17.16 3.07 -0.53
N GLU A 22 16.31 2.46 -1.32
CA GLU A 22 15.47 3.14 -2.30
C GLU A 22 14.01 2.85 -1.98
N SER A 23 13.12 3.81 -2.27
CA SER A 23 11.69 3.60 -2.07
C SER A 23 10.90 4.08 -3.27
N GLN A 24 9.90 3.28 -3.66
CA GLN A 24 8.96 3.59 -4.72
C GLN A 24 7.55 3.53 -4.15
N ILE A 25 6.74 4.52 -4.51
CA ILE A 25 5.33 4.56 -4.14
C ILE A 25 4.50 4.11 -5.34
N SER A 26 3.57 3.18 -5.10
CA SER A 26 2.46 2.90 -5.99
C SER A 26 1.15 3.27 -5.29
N GLY A 27 0.59 4.41 -5.68
CA GLY A 27 -0.65 4.95 -5.12
C GLY A 27 -1.90 4.63 -5.93
N GLY A 28 -3.06 4.93 -5.33
CA GLY A 28 -4.35 4.94 -6.02
C GLY A 28 -5.01 3.56 -6.17
N HIS A 29 -4.51 2.55 -5.47
CA HIS A 29 -5.11 1.21 -5.51
C HIS A 29 -6.49 1.25 -4.85
N LYS A 30 -7.51 0.74 -5.53
CA LYS A 30 -8.85 0.64 -4.93
C LYS A 30 -8.77 -0.18 -3.64
N CYS A 31 -9.27 0.36 -2.53
CA CYS A 31 -9.35 -0.39 -1.29
C CYS A 31 -10.33 -1.55 -1.47
N SER A 32 -9.84 -2.79 -1.38
CA SER A 32 -10.66 -3.99 -1.52
C SER A 32 -11.63 -4.17 -0.35
N TYR A 33 -11.28 -3.69 0.85
CA TYR A 33 -12.10 -3.84 2.05
C TYR A 33 -13.43 -3.07 1.95
N CYS A 34 -13.38 -1.78 1.64
CA CYS A 34 -14.58 -0.97 1.43
C CYS A 34 -15.01 -0.85 -0.04
N GLN A 35 -14.37 -1.62 -0.94
CA GLN A 35 -14.61 -1.58 -2.37
C GLN A 35 -14.55 -0.17 -2.96
N GLY A 36 -13.64 0.67 -2.47
CA GLY A 36 -13.46 2.04 -2.95
C GLY A 36 -14.39 3.09 -2.34
N ASN A 37 -15.33 2.71 -1.48
CA ASN A 37 -16.32 3.65 -0.91
C ASN A 37 -15.72 4.58 0.15
N GLY A 38 -14.68 4.13 0.85
CA GLY A 38 -14.08 4.88 1.94
C GLY A 38 -14.81 4.78 3.28
N PHE A 39 -16.05 4.30 3.33
CA PHE A 39 -16.83 4.19 4.56
C PHE A 39 -17.81 3.01 4.53
N PHE A 40 -18.36 2.68 5.70
CA PHE A 40 -19.49 1.79 5.87
C PHE A 40 -20.66 2.56 6.51
N TRP A 41 -21.89 2.22 6.13
CA TRP A 41 -23.06 2.76 6.79
C TRP A 41 -23.29 2.03 8.10
N GLN A 42 -23.40 2.78 9.19
CA GLN A 42 -23.75 2.28 10.51
C GLN A 42 -25.04 2.92 11.00
N VAL A 43 -25.73 2.24 11.92
CA VAL A 43 -26.91 2.76 12.60
C VAL A 43 -26.59 2.82 14.08
N LYS A 44 -26.75 3.98 14.72
CA LYS A 44 -26.83 4.04 16.18
C LYS A 44 -28.21 3.58 16.61
N GLU A 45 -28.29 2.42 17.26
CA GLU A 45 -29.56 1.79 17.66
C GLU A 45 -30.40 2.71 18.55
N ASP A 46 -29.76 3.49 19.43
CA ASP A 46 -30.44 4.34 20.41
C ASP A 46 -31.16 5.55 19.81
N ILE A 47 -30.62 6.10 18.72
CA ILE A 47 -31.10 7.36 18.12
C ILE A 47 -31.60 7.20 16.68
N LYS A 48 -31.59 5.97 16.15
CA LYS A 48 -31.92 5.63 14.75
C LYS A 48 -31.20 6.49 13.71
N GLU A 49 -30.04 7.04 14.06
CA GLU A 49 -29.25 7.89 13.18
C GLU A 49 -28.30 7.04 12.34
N ARG A 50 -28.27 7.31 11.03
CA ARG A 50 -27.33 6.69 10.11
C ARG A 50 -26.09 7.56 9.98
N PHE A 51 -24.93 7.01 10.29
CA PHE A 51 -23.66 7.70 10.11
C PHE A 51 -22.72 6.89 9.23
N LYS A 52 -21.76 7.60 8.61
CA LYS A 52 -20.71 7.00 7.81
C LYS A 52 -19.51 6.75 8.70
N GLU A 53 -19.22 5.49 8.98
CA GLU A 53 -18.01 5.11 9.68
C GLU A 53 -16.88 4.96 8.67
N ALA A 54 -15.76 5.65 8.89
CA ALA A 54 -14.62 5.58 7.99
C ALA A 54 -14.09 4.14 7.93
N CYS A 55 -13.73 3.69 6.72
CA CYS A 55 -13.13 2.38 6.52
C CYS A 55 -11.81 2.28 7.30
N PRO A 56 -11.64 1.31 8.21
CA PRO A 56 -10.47 1.24 9.09
C PRO A 56 -9.19 0.89 8.33
N VAL A 57 -9.31 0.28 7.15
CA VAL A 57 -8.15 -0.13 6.33
C VAL A 57 -7.57 1.02 5.54
N CYS A 58 -8.42 1.87 4.94
CA CYS A 58 -7.97 3.00 4.09
C CYS A 58 -8.11 4.37 4.76
N GLY A 59 -8.55 4.40 6.02
CA GLY A 59 -8.74 5.63 6.80
C GLY A 59 -9.73 6.61 6.18
N GLY A 60 -10.76 6.13 5.46
CA GLY A 60 -11.74 7.02 4.80
C GLY A 60 -11.49 7.32 3.33
N SER A 61 -10.26 7.08 2.82
CA SER A 61 -9.86 7.54 1.48
C SER A 61 -10.45 6.73 0.31
N GLY A 62 -10.90 5.51 0.57
CA GLY A 62 -11.30 4.54 -0.46
C GLY A 62 -10.14 3.99 -1.29
N LYS A 63 -8.91 4.42 -1.03
CA LYS A 63 -7.72 4.05 -1.81
C LYS A 63 -6.59 3.58 -0.88
N LEU A 64 -5.69 2.78 -1.42
CA LEU A 64 -4.51 2.27 -0.75
C LEU A 64 -3.27 2.73 -1.50
N GLN A 65 -2.19 2.86 -0.74
CA GLN A 65 -0.85 3.13 -1.25
C GLN A 65 0.03 1.95 -0.85
N ALA A 66 0.77 1.42 -1.81
CA ALA A 66 1.84 0.46 -1.57
C ALA A 66 3.18 1.21 -1.60
N THR A 67 4.00 0.99 -0.57
CA THR A 67 5.40 1.46 -0.53
C THR A 67 6.28 0.25 -0.75
N ILE A 68 7.10 0.28 -1.80
CA ILE A 68 8.12 -0.72 -2.08
C ILE A 68 9.45 -0.14 -1.60
N THR A 69 10.14 -0.86 -0.72
CA THR A 69 11.48 -0.50 -0.25
C THR A 69 12.47 -1.52 -0.77
N ILE A 70 13.52 -1.05 -1.43
CA ILE A 70 14.64 -1.86 -1.90
C ILE A 70 15.83 -1.57 -0.99
N GLU A 71 16.34 -2.60 -0.33
CA GLU A 71 17.51 -2.51 0.53
C GLU A 71 18.64 -3.35 -0.08
N TRP A 72 19.76 -2.68 -0.36
CA TRP A 72 20.93 -3.32 -0.97
C TRP A 72 21.82 -3.90 0.12
N LEU A 73 21.88 -5.23 0.20
CA LEU A 73 22.67 -5.96 1.20
C LEU A 73 23.76 -6.81 0.53
N PRO A 74 24.89 -7.04 1.22
CA PRO A 74 25.87 -8.03 0.77
C PRO A 74 25.24 -9.42 0.65
N GLU A 75 25.53 -10.12 -0.43
CA GLU A 75 25.18 -11.53 -0.57
C GLU A 75 26.06 -12.36 0.38
N LYS A 76 25.45 -13.09 1.32
CA LYS A 76 26.16 -14.01 2.19
C LYS A 76 26.10 -15.40 1.55
N ASN A 77 27.25 -15.94 1.15
CA ASN A 77 27.36 -17.34 0.76
C ASN A 77 27.16 -18.21 2.00
N ILE A 78 25.95 -18.74 2.20
CA ILE A 78 25.73 -19.83 3.16
C ILE A 78 26.21 -21.10 2.46
N GLN A 79 27.44 -21.53 2.77
CA GLN A 79 27.86 -22.89 2.43
C GLN A 79 27.10 -23.84 3.36
N VAL A 80 26.14 -24.58 2.78
CA VAL A 80 25.42 -25.69 3.42
C VAL A 80 26.28 -26.94 3.35
#